data_AF-A0A954Z2U4-F1
#
_entry.id   AF-A0A954Z2U4-F1
#
_cell.length_a   1.000
_cell.length_b   1.000
_cell.length_c   1.000
_cell.angle_alpha   90.00
_cell.angle_beta   90.00
_cell.angle_gamma   90.00
#
_symmetry.space_group_name_H-M   'P 1'
#
loop_
_entity.id
_entity.type
_entity.pdbx_description
1 polymer ?
#
loop_
_entity_poly.entity_id
_entity_poly.type
_entity_poly.pdbx_seq_one_letter_code
_entity_poly.pdbx_strand_id
1 'polypeptide(L)'
;ASLTADPVIGSLGLPLGTVAEIHATIVDGDDLRMKTYQGAYLLRVTNVNGRPLEPSPVMEFSVPGFIGVELANDNFQLYEMKTGEKTGRLESDVIEDLQKDYVGREVKLAVYECGVYSGIPENLPDDVVIWQGHGFSFSTWLVILADRSSASTEHANIENAP
;
A
#
# COMPACT_ATOMS: atom_id res chain seq x y z
N ALA A 1 -22.51 9.05 15.91
CA ALA A 1 -21.85 8.88 17.22
C ALA A 1 -20.45 8.36 16.95
N SER A 2 -19.40 9.05 17.41
CA SER A 2 -18.01 8.62 17.22
C SER A 2 -17.74 7.42 18.13
N LEU A 3 -17.32 6.29 17.56
CA LEU A 3 -17.17 5.02 18.27
C LEU A 3 -15.87 4.90 19.10
N THR A 4 -15.02 5.93 19.13
CA THR A 4 -13.76 5.89 19.86
C THR A 4 -13.47 7.25 20.51
N ALA A 5 -13.38 7.27 21.84
CA ALA A 5 -12.93 8.43 22.59
C ALA A 5 -11.43 8.70 22.37
N ASP A 6 -10.68 7.62 22.08
CA ASP A 6 -9.26 7.66 21.73
C ASP A 6 -9.06 7.02 20.35
N PRO A 7 -8.65 7.78 19.32
CA PRO A 7 -8.39 7.20 18.01
C PRO A 7 -7.16 6.28 18.06
N VAL A 8 -7.26 5.12 17.40
CA VAL A 8 -6.09 4.28 17.14
C VAL A 8 -5.19 5.03 16.15
N ILE A 9 -3.94 5.26 16.52
CA ILE A 9 -2.94 5.87 15.67
C ILE A 9 -2.24 4.78 14.86
N GLY A 10 -2.29 4.90 13.54
CA GLY A 10 -1.65 3.96 12.62
C GLY A 10 -0.16 4.23 12.40
N SER A 11 0.44 3.44 11.53
CA SER A 11 1.85 3.54 11.11
C SER A 11 2.17 4.86 10.41
N LEU A 12 1.19 5.55 9.83
CA LEU A 12 1.38 6.89 9.27
C LEU A 12 1.49 7.99 10.33
N GLY A 13 1.34 7.66 11.62
CA GLY A 13 1.30 8.64 12.72
C GLY A 13 0.01 9.46 12.77
N LEU A 14 -1.04 9.00 12.08
CA LEU A 14 -2.36 9.62 12.02
C LEU A 14 -3.42 8.67 12.58
N PRO A 15 -4.57 9.18 13.07
CA PRO A 15 -5.73 8.34 13.34
C PRO A 15 -6.10 7.49 12.11
N LEU A 16 -6.39 6.20 12.32
CA LEU A 16 -6.91 5.35 11.24
C LEU A 16 -8.15 5.98 10.59
N GLY A 17 -8.29 5.80 9.27
CA GLY A 17 -9.33 6.45 8.48
C GLY A 17 -9.07 7.92 8.14
N THR A 18 -8.00 8.52 8.63
CA THR A 18 -7.60 9.88 8.22
C THR A 18 -7.03 9.85 6.81
N VAL A 19 -7.60 10.66 5.93
CA VAL A 19 -7.05 10.85 4.58
C VAL A 19 -5.76 11.67 4.66
N ALA A 20 -4.71 11.19 3.98
CA ALA A 20 -3.42 11.85 3.90
C ALA A 20 -2.84 11.76 2.48
N GLU A 21 -2.02 12.75 2.13
CA GLU A 21 -1.12 12.62 0.99
C GLU A 21 0.18 11.96 1.44
N ILE A 22 0.61 10.94 0.72
CA ILE A 22 1.87 10.25 0.98
C ILE A 22 2.82 10.34 -0.21
N HIS A 23 4.12 10.32 0.09
CA HIS A 23 5.14 9.95 -0.89
C HIS A 23 5.63 8.56 -0.51
N ALA A 24 5.72 7.66 -1.49
CA ALA A 24 6.16 6.31 -1.25
C ALA A 24 6.95 5.75 -2.44
N THR A 25 7.74 4.72 -2.16
CA THR A 25 8.42 3.92 -3.17
C THR A 25 7.77 2.53 -3.21
N ILE A 26 7.47 2.04 -4.40
CA ILE A 26 7.00 0.66 -4.59
C ILE A 26 8.15 -0.30 -4.31
N VAL A 27 7.93 -1.30 -3.47
CA VAL A 27 8.93 -2.32 -3.12
C VAL A 27 8.40 -3.72 -3.38
N ASP A 28 9.28 -4.63 -3.78
CA ASP A 28 8.97 -6.05 -3.88
C ASP A 28 8.95 -6.67 -2.47
N GLY A 29 7.87 -7.38 -2.14
CA GLY A 29 7.75 -8.10 -0.88
C GLY A 29 8.72 -9.28 -0.76
N ASP A 30 9.16 -9.85 -1.88
CA ASP A 30 10.14 -10.95 -1.89
C ASP A 30 11.50 -10.51 -1.31
N ASP A 31 11.88 -9.24 -1.51
CA ASP A 31 13.11 -8.65 -0.98
C ASP A 31 13.12 -8.59 0.57
N LEU A 32 11.94 -8.56 1.19
CA LEU A 32 11.81 -8.54 2.66
C LEU A 32 12.04 -9.91 3.29
N ARG A 33 12.08 -10.99 2.49
CA ARG A 33 12.25 -12.39 2.95
C ARG A 33 11.22 -12.81 4.01
N MET A 34 10.02 -12.23 3.94
CA MET A 34 8.89 -12.54 4.82
C MET A 34 7.82 -13.28 4.03
N LYS A 35 7.49 -14.51 4.45
CA LYS A 35 6.52 -15.37 3.75
C LYS A 35 5.17 -14.68 3.49
N THR A 36 4.71 -13.83 4.42
CA THR A 36 3.45 -13.07 4.28
C THR A 36 3.45 -12.14 3.08
N TYR A 37 4.58 -11.57 2.69
CA TYR A 37 4.67 -10.60 1.60
C TYR A 37 5.14 -11.22 0.29
N GLN A 38 5.27 -12.54 0.24
CA GLN A 38 5.79 -13.20 -0.95
C GLN A 38 4.85 -12.98 -2.15
N GLY A 39 5.38 -12.44 -3.24
CA GLY A 39 4.65 -12.10 -4.46
C GLY A 39 3.76 -10.85 -4.37
N ALA A 40 3.81 -10.11 -3.26
CA ALA A 40 3.09 -8.86 -3.07
C ALA A 40 3.99 -7.64 -3.35
N TYR A 41 3.39 -6.57 -3.85
CA TYR A 41 4.00 -5.25 -3.87
C TYR A 41 3.55 -4.43 -2.67
N LEU A 42 4.49 -3.71 -2.06
CA LEU A 42 4.25 -2.89 -0.89
C LEU A 42 4.66 -1.43 -1.16
N LEU A 43 4.24 -0.53 -0.28
CA LEU A 43 4.64 0.87 -0.31
C LEU A 43 5.56 1.18 0.87
N ARG A 44 6.79 1.59 0.60
CA ARG A 44 7.66 2.23 1.59
C ARG A 44 7.32 3.71 1.67
N VAL A 45 6.64 4.12 2.73
CA VAL A 45 6.16 5.50 2.90
C VAL A 45 7.26 6.37 3.50
N THR A 46 7.67 7.40 2.77
CA THR A 46 8.76 8.31 3.17
C THR A 46 8.25 9.65 3.70
N ASN A 47 7.08 10.10 3.22
CA ASN A 47 6.45 11.34 3.67
C ASN A 47 4.95 11.18 3.88
N VAL A 48 4.42 11.92 4.85
CA VAL A 48 2.98 12.07 5.11
C VAL A 48 2.67 13.56 5.23
N ASN A 49 1.76 14.07 4.40
CA ASN A 49 1.37 15.48 4.33
C ASN A 49 2.57 16.43 4.24
N GLY A 50 3.54 16.08 3.38
CA GLY A 50 4.76 16.85 3.17
C GLY A 50 5.81 16.76 4.30
N ARG A 51 5.54 16.02 5.38
CA ARG A 51 6.49 15.80 6.48
C ARG A 51 7.18 14.46 6.32
N PRO A 52 8.51 14.37 6.49
CA PRO A 52 9.21 13.09 6.52
C PRO A 52 8.65 12.18 7.62
N LEU A 53 8.57 10.87 7.34
CA LEU A 53 8.12 9.84 8.27
C LEU A 53 9.30 8.92 8.61
N GLU A 54 9.73 8.97 9.87
CA GLU A 54 10.87 8.20 10.39
C GLU A 54 10.43 7.37 11.62
N PRO A 55 10.56 6.03 11.58
CA PRO A 55 11.03 5.23 10.45
C PRO A 55 10.02 5.21 9.29
N SER A 56 10.50 5.02 8.05
CA SER A 56 9.63 4.85 6.87
C SER A 56 8.98 3.46 6.84
N PRO A 57 7.69 3.31 7.18
CA PRO A 57 7.04 2.00 7.23
C PRO A 57 6.89 1.43 5.81
N VAL A 58 6.98 0.11 5.72
CA VAL A 58 6.62 -0.64 4.50
C VAL A 58 5.26 -1.27 4.74
N MET A 59 4.29 -0.92 3.90
CA MET A 59 2.88 -1.23 4.14
C MET A 59 2.25 -1.92 2.93
N GLU A 60 1.40 -2.90 3.19
CA GLU A 60 0.47 -3.43 2.20
C GLU A 60 -0.50 -2.34 1.76
N PHE A 61 -1.05 -2.48 0.55
CA PHE A 61 -2.06 -1.57 0.04
C PHE A 61 -3.10 -2.28 -0.81
N SER A 62 -4.24 -1.60 -0.95
CA SER A 62 -5.34 -2.00 -1.82
C SER A 62 -5.82 -0.81 -2.65
N VAL A 63 -6.13 -1.07 -3.92
CA VAL A 63 -6.76 -0.11 -4.82
C VAL A 63 -8.20 -0.55 -5.03
N PRO A 64 -9.20 0.20 -4.53
CA PRO A 64 -10.60 -0.13 -4.80
C PRO A 64 -10.86 -0.11 -6.31
N GLY A 65 -11.54 -1.13 -6.85
CA GLY A 65 -11.66 -1.32 -8.32
C GLY A 65 -12.39 -0.23 -9.10
N PHE A 66 -13.00 0.75 -8.43
CA PHE A 66 -13.59 1.94 -9.07
C PHE A 66 -12.63 3.13 -9.15
N ILE A 67 -11.40 2.99 -8.62
CA ILE A 67 -10.35 3.99 -8.65
C ILE A 67 -9.41 3.68 -9.81
N GLY A 68 -9.28 4.62 -10.76
CA GLY A 68 -8.40 4.49 -11.93
C GLY A 68 -6.94 4.87 -11.64
N VAL A 69 -6.33 4.24 -10.63
CA VAL A 69 -4.91 4.44 -10.31
C VAL A 69 -4.09 3.28 -10.87
N GLU A 70 -3.00 3.60 -11.58
CA GLU A 70 -2.08 2.61 -12.17
C GLU A 70 -1.11 2.04 -11.12
N LEU A 71 -1.66 1.26 -10.19
CA LEU A 71 -0.92 0.63 -9.11
C LEU A 71 -1.43 -0.80 -8.89
N ALA A 72 -0.56 -1.77 -9.10
CA ALA A 72 -0.80 -3.19 -8.85
C ALA A 72 -0.20 -3.62 -7.50
N ASN A 73 -0.95 -4.34 -6.68
CA ASN A 73 -0.45 -4.84 -5.39
C ASN A 73 0.12 -6.27 -5.46
N ASP A 74 0.09 -6.92 -6.61
CA ASP A 74 0.70 -8.24 -6.86
C ASP A 74 1.14 -8.40 -8.32
N ASN A 75 1.88 -9.48 -8.61
CA ASN A 75 2.40 -9.80 -9.95
C ASN A 75 1.30 -9.99 -11.01
N PHE A 76 0.15 -10.53 -10.64
CA PHE A 76 -0.95 -10.81 -11.57
C PHE A 76 -1.67 -9.52 -11.97
N GLN A 77 -1.89 -8.62 -11.02
CA GLN A 77 -2.43 -7.28 -11.27
C GLN A 77 -1.45 -6.44 -12.08
N LEU A 78 -0.13 -6.57 -11.85
CA LEU A 78 0.86 -5.86 -12.64
C LEU A 78 0.85 -6.34 -14.10
N TYR A 79 0.72 -7.65 -14.30
CA TYR A 79 0.52 -8.23 -15.62
C TYR A 79 -0.76 -7.70 -16.27
N GLU A 80 -1.92 -7.80 -15.60
CA GLU A 80 -3.21 -7.32 -16.11
C GLU A 80 -3.16 -5.82 -16.45
N MET A 81 -2.51 -5.02 -15.61
CA MET A 81 -2.34 -3.58 -15.84
C MET A 81 -1.48 -3.30 -17.08
N LYS A 82 -0.41 -4.08 -17.32
CA LYS A 82 0.51 -3.85 -18.45
C LYS A 82 0.01 -4.44 -19.77
N THR A 83 -0.74 -5.54 -19.73
CA THR A 83 -1.17 -6.28 -20.94
C THR A 83 -2.65 -6.12 -21.26
N GLY A 84 -3.47 -5.77 -20.27
CA GLY A 84 -4.93 -5.81 -20.37
C GLY A 84 -5.52 -7.23 -20.24
N GLU A 85 -4.68 -8.24 -19.98
CA GLU A 85 -5.08 -9.65 -19.94
C GLU A 85 -4.92 -10.26 -18.55
N LYS A 86 -5.81 -11.20 -18.20
CA LYS A 86 -5.68 -11.99 -16.96
C LYS A 86 -4.94 -13.29 -17.25
N THR A 87 -4.10 -13.72 -16.31
CA THR A 87 -3.47 -15.04 -16.33
C THR A 87 -3.60 -15.73 -14.97
N GLY A 88 -3.61 -17.06 -14.98
CA GLY A 88 -3.54 -17.88 -13.76
C GLY A 88 -2.12 -18.28 -13.37
N ARG A 89 -1.12 -18.00 -14.21
CA ARG A 89 0.28 -18.36 -13.98
C ARG A 89 1.23 -17.37 -14.64
N LEU A 90 2.31 -17.05 -13.95
CA LEU A 90 3.42 -16.24 -14.43
C LEU A 90 4.73 -17.00 -14.18
N GLU A 91 5.61 -17.01 -15.18
CA GLU A 91 6.97 -17.53 -15.04
C GLU A 91 7.88 -16.43 -14.47
N SER A 92 8.97 -16.83 -13.80
CA SER A 92 9.85 -15.91 -13.07
C SER A 92 10.50 -14.86 -13.98
N ASP A 93 10.90 -15.23 -15.19
CA ASP A 93 11.48 -14.32 -16.19
C ASP A 93 10.48 -13.23 -16.62
N VAL A 94 9.21 -13.60 -16.78
CA VAL A 94 8.12 -12.65 -17.06
C VAL A 94 7.92 -11.69 -15.88
N ILE A 95 7.98 -12.19 -14.63
CA ILE A 95 7.84 -11.35 -13.43
C ILE A 95 8.99 -10.32 -13.37
N GLU A 96 10.23 -10.75 -13.55
CA GLU A 96 11.39 -9.87 -13.58
C GLU A 96 11.25 -8.77 -14.64
N ASP A 97 10.77 -9.12 -15.83
CA ASP A 97 10.52 -8.15 -16.91
C ASP A 97 9.39 -7.16 -16.56
N LEU A 98 8.31 -7.62 -15.93
CA LEU A 98 7.23 -6.76 -15.47
C LEU A 98 7.71 -5.76 -14.41
N GLN A 99 8.62 -6.16 -13.53
CA GLN A 99 9.07 -5.37 -12.38
C GLN A 99 10.04 -4.23 -12.72
N LYS A 100 10.78 -4.31 -13.83
CA LYS A 100 11.88 -3.37 -14.18
C LYS A 100 11.56 -1.88 -14.06
N ASP A 101 10.36 -1.47 -14.45
CA ASP A 101 9.91 -0.07 -14.41
C ASP A 101 8.85 0.19 -13.32
N TYR A 102 8.60 -0.81 -12.47
CA TYR A 102 7.54 -0.78 -11.47
C TYR A 102 8.11 -0.75 -10.04
N VAL A 103 8.97 -1.69 -9.70
CA VAL A 103 9.66 -1.73 -8.40
C VAL A 103 10.69 -0.60 -8.34
N GLY A 104 10.75 0.12 -7.23
CA GLY A 104 11.59 1.31 -7.07
C GLY A 104 10.96 2.60 -7.60
N ARG A 105 9.81 2.54 -8.27
CA ARG A 105 9.07 3.73 -8.73
C ARG A 105 8.55 4.53 -7.53
N GLU A 106 8.80 5.84 -7.55
CA GLU A 106 8.22 6.77 -6.59
C GLU A 106 6.80 7.15 -7.02
N VAL A 107 5.90 7.24 -6.04
CA VAL A 107 4.50 7.59 -6.24
C VAL A 107 4.05 8.61 -5.21
N LYS A 108 3.20 9.54 -5.64
CA LYS A 108 2.48 10.45 -4.74
C LYS A 108 1.01 10.07 -4.72
N LEU A 109 0.47 9.72 -3.56
CA LEU A 109 -0.87 9.14 -3.46
C LEU A 109 -1.70 9.87 -2.40
N ALA A 110 -3.02 9.96 -2.61
CA ALA A 110 -3.98 10.20 -1.55
C ALA A 110 -4.46 8.84 -1.02
N VAL A 111 -4.35 8.63 0.30
CA VAL A 111 -4.65 7.35 0.95
C VAL A 111 -5.37 7.57 2.27
N TYR A 112 -5.93 6.51 2.83
CA TYR A 112 -6.14 6.42 4.28
C TYR A 112 -5.64 5.07 4.79
N GLU A 113 -5.28 5.03 6.07
CA GLU A 113 -4.82 3.81 6.72
C GLU A 113 -5.97 3.09 7.42
N CYS A 114 -6.05 1.77 7.21
CA CYS A 114 -6.94 0.85 7.91
C CYS A 114 -6.14 -0.06 8.84
N GLY A 115 -6.81 -0.68 9.81
CA GLY A 115 -6.16 -1.69 10.65
C GLY A 115 -7.12 -2.71 11.24
N VAL A 116 -6.56 -3.85 11.61
CA VAL A 116 -7.28 -4.97 12.22
C VAL A 116 -6.35 -5.74 13.17
N TYR A 117 -6.91 -6.34 14.21
CA TYR A 117 -6.22 -7.41 14.93
C TYR A 117 -6.52 -8.73 14.23
N SER A 118 -5.46 -9.43 13.81
CA SER A 118 -5.57 -10.73 13.14
C SER A 118 -4.41 -11.65 13.52
N GLY A 119 -4.55 -12.94 13.20
CA GLY A 119 -3.55 -13.96 13.51
C GLY A 119 -4.01 -14.93 14.59
N ILE A 120 -3.07 -15.76 15.04
CA ILE A 120 -3.31 -16.83 16.00
C ILE A 120 -2.98 -16.33 17.42
N PRO A 121 -3.94 -16.27 18.36
CA PRO A 121 -3.70 -15.86 19.74
C PRO A 121 -2.68 -16.76 20.43
N GLU A 122 -1.84 -16.20 21.30
CA GLU A 122 -0.81 -16.96 22.03
C GLU A 122 -1.40 -17.89 23.10
N ASN A 123 -2.62 -17.61 23.57
CA ASN A 123 -3.30 -18.31 24.66
C ASN A 123 -4.35 -19.31 24.17
N LEU A 124 -4.13 -19.96 23.02
CA LEU A 124 -5.02 -21.01 22.53
C LEU A 124 -5.03 -22.23 23.48
N PRO A 125 -6.20 -22.83 23.74
CA PRO A 125 -6.28 -24.11 24.44
C PRO A 125 -5.51 -25.21 23.71
N ASP A 126 -4.91 -26.14 24.47
CA ASP A 126 -4.08 -27.23 23.94
C ASP A 126 -4.85 -28.21 23.03
N ASP A 127 -6.18 -28.24 23.11
CA ASP A 127 -7.06 -29.06 22.28
C ASP A 127 -7.44 -28.42 20.94
N VAL A 128 -7.01 -27.18 20.69
CA VAL A 128 -7.25 -26.47 19.42
C VAL A 128 -6.08 -26.68 18.46
N VAL A 129 -6.36 -27.21 17.27
CA VAL A 129 -5.36 -27.40 16.22
C VAL A 129 -4.85 -26.04 15.73
N ILE A 130 -3.55 -25.80 15.88
CA ILE A 130 -2.87 -24.64 15.30
C ILE A 130 -2.63 -24.92 13.80
N TRP A 131 -3.04 -24.00 12.93
CA TRP A 131 -2.80 -24.06 11.49
C TRP A 131 -1.70 -23.07 11.07
N GLN A 132 -1.30 -23.11 9.78
CA GLN A 132 -0.36 -22.13 9.25
C GLN A 132 -0.99 -20.73 9.25
N GLY A 133 -0.51 -19.85 10.11
CA GLY A 133 -0.89 -18.46 10.19
C GLY A 133 0.25 -17.61 10.76
N HIS A 134 0.02 -16.32 10.90
CA HIS A 134 0.92 -15.41 11.62
C HIS A 134 0.47 -15.26 13.07
N GLY A 135 1.36 -14.79 13.94
CA GLY A 135 1.02 -14.47 15.33
C GLY A 135 -0.06 -13.40 15.42
N PHE A 136 -0.82 -13.39 16.52
CA PHE A 136 -1.85 -12.39 16.77
C PHE A 136 -1.23 -11.00 16.97
N SER A 137 -1.45 -10.10 16.01
CA SER A 137 -0.93 -8.74 16.05
C SER A 137 -1.93 -7.75 15.48
N PHE A 138 -1.74 -6.48 15.82
CA PHE A 138 -2.37 -5.41 15.09
C PHE A 138 -1.62 -5.19 13.78
N SER A 139 -2.33 -5.24 12.66
CA SER A 139 -1.77 -5.02 11.33
C SER A 139 -2.53 -3.90 10.63
N THR A 140 -1.81 -3.09 9.87
CA THR A 140 -2.39 -1.97 9.12
C THR A 140 -2.03 -2.04 7.65
N TRP A 141 -2.87 -1.43 6.82
CA TRP A 141 -2.67 -1.35 5.38
C TRP A 141 -3.24 -0.04 4.83
N LEU A 142 -2.82 0.31 3.63
CA LEU A 142 -3.27 1.51 2.93
C LEU A 142 -4.44 1.21 2.00
N VAL A 143 -5.42 2.09 1.98
CA VAL A 143 -6.43 2.15 0.92
C VAL A 143 -6.14 3.36 0.04
N ILE A 144 -5.90 3.09 -1.24
CA ILE A 144 -5.54 4.14 -2.21
C ILE A 144 -6.81 4.81 -2.73
N LEU A 145 -6.82 6.15 -2.70
CA LEU A 145 -7.95 6.96 -3.16
C LEU A 145 -7.68 7.66 -4.49
N ALA A 146 -6.45 8.12 -4.73
CA ALA A 146 -6.07 8.80 -5.97
C ALA A 146 -4.56 8.87 -6.15
N ASP A 147 -4.12 8.98 -7.41
CA ASP A 147 -2.78 9.42 -7.77
C ASP A 147 -2.70 10.96 -7.71
N ARG A 148 -1.60 11.48 -7.18
CA ARG A 148 -1.31 12.91 -7.02
C ARG A 148 -0.02 13.35 -7.73
N SER A 149 0.59 12.46 -8.51
CA SER A 149 1.86 12.68 -9.20
C SER A 149 1.76 13.72 -10.33
N SER A 150 0.53 14.14 -10.72
CA SER A 150 0.25 15.08 -11.81
C SER A 150 -0.27 16.47 -11.38
N ALA A 151 -0.34 16.79 -10.09
CA ALA A 151 -0.94 18.06 -9.61
C ALA A 151 0.02 19.26 -9.60
N SER A 152 0.87 19.41 -10.63
CA SER A 152 1.72 20.60 -10.81
C SER A 152 1.82 21.01 -12.28
N THR A 153 0.69 21.23 -12.94
CA THR A 153 0.60 22.06 -14.15
C THR A 153 -0.83 22.60 -14.27
N GLU A 154 -1.05 23.82 -13.81
CA GLU A 154 -2.10 24.80 -14.21
C GLU A 154 -2.47 25.68 -13.00
N HIS A 155 -1.70 26.73 -12.75
CA HIS A 155 -2.16 28.02 -12.19
C HIS A 155 -0.97 29.01 -12.20
N ALA A 156 -0.48 29.33 -13.39
CA ALA A 156 0.39 30.49 -13.60
C ALA A 156 0.23 30.94 -15.04
N ASN A 157 -0.93 31.50 -15.40
CA ASN A 157 -1.11 32.34 -16.60
C ASN A 157 -2.51 32.98 -16.62
N ILE A 158 -2.83 33.82 -15.63
CA ILE A 158 -3.76 34.95 -15.86
C ILE A 158 -3.27 36.11 -15.01
N GLU A 159 -2.38 36.93 -15.57
CA GLU A 159 -2.41 38.40 -15.50
C GLU A 159 -1.18 38.94 -16.24
N ASN A 160 -1.36 39.18 -17.53
CA ASN A 160 -0.73 40.28 -18.26
C ASN A 160 -1.42 40.40 -19.61
N ALA A 161 -2.43 41.26 -19.67
CA ALA A 161 -2.88 41.88 -20.90
C ALA A 161 -3.08 43.38 -20.61
N PRO A 162 -2.67 44.24 -21.56
CA PRO A 162 -2.37 45.67 -21.35
C PRO A 162 -3.59 46.56 -21.08
#